data_AF-A0A1V4RJ06-F1
#
_entry.id   AF-A0A1V4RJ06-F1
#
_cell.length_a   1.000
_cell.length_b   1.000
_cell.length_c   1.000
_cell.angle_alpha   90.00
_cell.angle_beta   90.00
_cell.angle_gamma   90.00
#
_symmetry.space_group_name_H-M   'P 1'
#
loop_
_entity.id
_entity.type
_entity.pdbx_description
1 polymer ?
#
loop_
_entity_poly.entity_id
_entity_poly.type
_entity_poly.pdbx_seq_one_letter_code
_entity_poly.pdbx_strand_id
1 'polypeptide(L)'
;MRSKRPRATGEFTDSSMSDIAFLLLIFFLVTTTFDVQKGISYQLPKKPDEQTEEVVIDETNRLVMTIKQWGIGSYVALVDQAPPDGPLHRALAGEDVILDDPELQEGIMTLAAQRAEAIEATSDRLLNNLEVAKGVPSGTYSSMSSAVQAENLSAIVHPGLIREVMGGSVPTVIDPIFGEVAFGDTLVLADARQGNIASAVRESELVVILKFFPDCDYDGMISALDILRRNGVSRTGITIQERLGGGVQ
;
A
#
# COMPACT_ATOMS: atom_id res chain seq x y z
N MET A 1 -14.22 89.45 -19.68
CA MET A 1 -14.38 88.11 -20.27
C MET A 1 -13.53 87.11 -19.47
N ARG A 2 -14.14 86.08 -18.90
CA ARG A 2 -13.47 85.10 -18.01
C ARG A 2 -13.32 83.78 -18.79
N SER A 3 -12.09 83.42 -19.14
CA SER A 3 -11.79 82.16 -19.84
C SER A 3 -11.82 81.00 -18.85
N LYS A 4 -12.72 80.02 -19.06
CA LYS A 4 -12.75 78.76 -18.32
C LYS A 4 -11.75 77.78 -18.96
N ARG A 5 -10.73 77.35 -18.22
CA ARG A 5 -9.86 76.24 -18.62
C ARG A 5 -10.63 74.91 -18.49
N PRO A 6 -10.52 73.97 -19.45
CA PRO A 6 -11.10 72.64 -19.31
C PRO A 6 -10.33 71.85 -18.25
N ARG A 7 -11.06 71.20 -17.35
CA ARG A 7 -10.55 70.34 -16.28
C ARG A 7 -10.37 68.95 -16.91
N ALA A 8 -9.13 68.46 -16.99
CA ALA A 8 -8.85 67.11 -17.47
C ALA A 8 -9.44 66.09 -16.49
N THR A 9 -10.61 65.55 -16.83
CA THR A 9 -11.17 64.36 -16.19
C THR A 9 -10.39 63.17 -16.74
N GLY A 10 -9.48 62.62 -15.94
CA GLY A 10 -8.81 61.36 -16.26
C GLY A 10 -9.82 60.23 -16.14
N GLU A 11 -10.42 59.83 -17.26
CA GLU A 11 -11.12 58.56 -17.37
C GLU A 11 -10.06 57.46 -17.32
N PHE A 12 -10.04 56.69 -16.24
CA PHE A 12 -9.31 55.43 -16.24
C PHE A 12 -10.03 54.50 -17.23
N THR A 13 -9.31 54.00 -18.23
CA THR A 13 -9.85 53.07 -19.20
C THR A 13 -10.08 51.72 -18.51
N ASP A 14 -11.32 51.43 -18.10
CA ASP A 14 -11.72 50.16 -17.47
C ASP A 14 -11.34 48.93 -18.32
N SER A 15 -11.22 49.09 -19.65
CA SER A 15 -10.75 48.03 -20.55
C SER A 15 -9.33 47.56 -20.23
N SER A 16 -8.45 48.49 -19.82
CA SER A 16 -7.06 48.17 -19.50
C SER A 16 -6.93 47.43 -18.17
N MET A 17 -7.89 47.64 -17.25
CA MET A 17 -7.92 46.94 -15.97
C MET A 17 -8.51 45.54 -16.10
N SER A 18 -9.47 45.33 -17.00
CA SER A 18 -10.03 44.01 -17.28
C SER A 18 -9.05 43.07 -17.97
N ASP A 19 -8.24 43.57 -18.90
CA ASP A 19 -7.29 42.73 -19.65
C ASP A 19 -6.22 42.14 -18.74
N ILE A 20 -5.67 42.94 -17.82
CA ILE A 20 -4.64 42.46 -16.90
C ILE A 20 -5.21 41.48 -15.87
N ALA A 21 -6.45 41.70 -15.39
CA ALA A 21 -7.12 40.77 -14.49
C ALA A 21 -7.43 39.43 -15.19
N PHE A 22 -7.81 39.46 -16.46
CA PHE A 22 -8.10 38.26 -17.24
C PHE A 22 -6.83 37.44 -17.54
N LEU A 23 -5.73 38.11 -17.88
CA LEU A 23 -4.43 37.47 -18.06
C LEU A 23 -3.93 36.84 -16.74
N LEU A 24 -4.12 37.51 -15.61
CA LEU A 24 -3.81 36.94 -14.30
C LEU A 24 -4.68 35.71 -13.99
N LEU A 25 -5.97 35.72 -14.35
CA LEU A 25 -6.86 34.59 -14.13
C LEU A 25 -6.47 33.37 -14.98
N ILE A 26 -6.11 33.57 -16.25
CA ILE A 26 -5.56 32.50 -17.11
C ILE A 26 -4.22 32.03 -16.56
N PHE A 27 -3.35 32.94 -16.14
CA PHE A 27 -2.07 32.59 -15.55
C PHE A 27 -2.25 31.75 -14.29
N PHE A 28 -3.13 32.16 -13.36
CA PHE A 28 -3.50 31.37 -12.20
C PHE A 28 -4.06 30.01 -12.62
N LEU A 29 -5.00 29.94 -13.56
CA LEU A 29 -5.61 28.68 -14.00
C LEU A 29 -4.63 27.71 -14.68
N VAL A 30 -3.68 28.23 -15.46
CA VAL A 30 -2.68 27.43 -16.19
C VAL A 30 -1.54 27.00 -15.27
N THR A 31 -1.17 27.82 -14.29
CA THR A 31 -0.11 27.52 -13.33
C THR A 31 -0.63 26.86 -12.05
N THR A 32 -1.94 26.80 -11.82
CA THR A 32 -2.53 25.94 -10.79
C THR A 32 -2.38 24.49 -11.21
N THR A 33 -1.25 23.90 -10.82
CA THR A 33 -1.11 22.46 -10.81
C THR A 33 -2.09 21.91 -9.78
N PHE A 34 -3.08 21.15 -10.23
CA PHE A 34 -3.80 20.26 -9.34
C PHE A 34 -2.81 19.17 -8.93
N ASP A 35 -2.16 19.35 -7.79
CA ASP A 35 -1.42 18.27 -7.16
C ASP A 35 -2.45 17.26 -6.65
N VAL A 36 -2.75 16.28 -7.50
CA VAL A 36 -3.59 15.15 -7.11
C VAL A 36 -2.71 14.26 -6.25
N GLN A 37 -2.61 14.60 -4.96
CA GLN A 37 -2.12 13.65 -3.98
C GLN A 37 -2.99 12.40 -4.12
N LYS A 38 -2.40 11.30 -4.61
CA LYS A 38 -3.10 10.03 -4.71
C LYS A 38 -3.64 9.72 -3.32
N GLY A 39 -4.97 9.69 -3.21
CA GLY A 39 -5.66 9.29 -2.00
C GLY A 39 -5.13 7.93 -1.50
N ILE A 40 -5.10 7.71 -0.19
CA ILE A 40 -4.87 6.40 0.40
C ILE A 40 -5.90 5.47 -0.25
N SER A 41 -5.42 4.40 -0.89
CA SER A 41 -6.30 3.41 -1.49
C SER A 41 -7.08 2.71 -0.38
N TYR A 42 -8.28 3.22 -0.10
CA TYR A 42 -9.20 2.63 0.85
C TYR A 42 -10.06 1.61 0.10
N GLN A 43 -9.80 0.32 0.33
CA GLN A 43 -10.77 -0.69 -0.04
C GLN A 43 -11.90 -0.62 0.98
N LEU A 44 -13.06 -0.14 0.52
CA LEU A 44 -14.29 -0.22 1.29
C LEU A 44 -14.50 -1.69 1.70
N PRO A 45 -14.78 -1.96 3.00
CA PRO A 45 -15.17 -3.29 3.42
C PRO A 45 -16.33 -3.75 2.54
N LYS A 46 -16.25 -4.97 2.01
CA LYS A 46 -17.39 -5.57 1.32
C LYS A 46 -18.56 -5.58 2.30
N LYS A 47 -19.75 -5.18 1.84
CA LYS A 47 -20.96 -5.31 2.66
C LYS A 47 -21.06 -6.78 3.09
N PRO A 48 -21.31 -7.08 4.36
CA PRO A 48 -21.45 -8.46 4.80
C PRO A 48 -22.65 -9.05 4.08
N ASP A 49 -22.42 -10.01 3.18
CA ASP A 49 -23.46 -10.92 2.71
C ASP A 49 -23.78 -11.90 3.85
N GLU A 50 -25.02 -12.39 3.91
CA GLU A 50 -25.52 -13.32 4.94
C GLU A 50 -24.73 -14.66 5.02
N GLN A 51 -23.78 -14.89 4.11
CA GLN A 51 -22.85 -16.04 4.07
C GLN A 51 -21.39 -15.67 4.31
N THR A 52 -21.08 -14.43 4.69
CA THR A 52 -19.71 -14.03 5.01
C THR A 52 -19.36 -14.61 6.37
N GLU A 53 -18.67 -15.75 6.40
CA GLU A 53 -17.98 -16.20 7.61
C GLU A 53 -17.11 -15.04 8.10
N GLU A 54 -17.29 -14.61 9.36
CA GLU A 54 -16.36 -13.67 9.97
C GLU A 54 -14.96 -14.26 9.79
N VAL A 55 -14.11 -13.57 9.03
CA VAL A 55 -12.72 -13.99 8.86
C VAL A 55 -12.05 -13.83 10.22
N VAL A 56 -12.06 -14.90 11.01
CA VAL A 56 -11.36 -14.96 12.29
C VAL A 56 -9.87 -14.96 11.93
N ILE A 57 -9.24 -13.79 12.05
CA ILE A 57 -7.80 -13.66 11.89
C ILE A 57 -7.17 -14.32 13.10
N ASP A 58 -6.37 -15.36 12.86
CA ASP A 58 -5.57 -16.03 13.88
C ASP A 58 -4.71 -14.99 14.61
N GLU A 59 -4.72 -15.03 15.95
CA GLU A 59 -3.91 -14.13 16.78
C GLU A 59 -2.42 -14.29 16.46
N THR A 60 -2.01 -15.46 15.99
CA THR A 60 -0.64 -15.78 15.55
C THR A 60 -0.22 -15.00 14.31
N ASN A 61 -1.18 -14.48 13.54
CA ASN A 61 -0.96 -13.75 12.29
C ASN A 61 -1.39 -12.28 12.37
N ARG A 62 -1.65 -11.75 13.57
CA ARG A 62 -2.16 -10.39 13.77
C ARG A 62 -1.14 -9.50 14.48
N LEU A 63 -0.82 -8.35 13.88
CA LEU A 63 -0.06 -7.26 14.48
C LEU A 63 -0.97 -6.04 14.58
N VAL A 64 -1.04 -5.39 15.74
CA VAL A 64 -1.84 -4.18 15.96
C VAL A 64 -0.90 -3.07 16.41
N MET A 65 -0.89 -1.98 15.67
CA MET A 65 -0.07 -0.81 15.98
C MET A 65 -0.92 0.45 16.01
N THR A 66 -0.63 1.32 16.96
CA THR A 66 -1.21 2.64 17.06
C THR A 66 -0.20 3.67 16.56
N ILE A 67 -0.60 4.57 15.68
CA ILE A 67 0.25 5.61 15.10
C ILE A 67 -0.15 6.97 15.67
N LYS A 68 0.84 7.72 16.14
CA LYS A 68 0.71 9.09 16.62
C LYS A 68 1.65 10.01 15.86
N GLN A 69 1.26 11.27 15.74
CA GLN A 69 2.16 12.33 15.32
C GLN A 69 2.92 12.88 16.54
N TRP A 70 4.25 12.79 16.50
CA TRP A 70 5.13 13.31 17.57
C TRP A 70 5.61 14.73 17.27
N GLY A 71 5.80 15.04 15.98
CA GLY A 71 6.24 16.35 15.51
C GLY A 71 5.97 16.54 14.02
N ILE A 72 6.49 17.63 13.46
CA ILE A 72 6.37 17.91 12.02
C ILE A 72 7.15 16.82 11.26
N GLY A 73 6.43 16.00 10.49
CA GLY A 73 7.02 14.90 9.71
C GLY A 73 7.62 13.76 10.54
N SER A 74 7.30 13.67 11.84
CA SER A 74 7.78 12.62 12.72
C SER A 74 6.61 11.87 13.35
N TYR A 75 6.59 10.57 13.13
CA TYR A 75 5.53 9.67 13.56
C TYR A 75 6.10 8.59 14.47
N VAL A 76 5.31 8.20 15.46
CA VAL A 76 5.65 7.13 16.39
C VAL A 76 4.59 6.04 16.33
N ALA A 77 5.04 4.80 16.43
CA ALA A 77 4.22 3.61 16.49
C ALA A 77 4.26 3.01 17.91
N LEU A 78 3.10 2.66 18.45
CA LEU A 78 2.97 1.82 19.62
C LEU A 78 2.49 0.44 19.18
N VAL A 79 3.23 -0.60 19.55
CA VAL A 79 2.82 -1.97 19.28
C VAL A 79 1.84 -2.43 20.37
N ASP A 80 0.54 -2.40 20.06
CA ASP A 80 -0.52 -2.81 20.99
C ASP A 80 -0.56 -4.33 21.17
N GLN A 81 -0.43 -5.06 20.06
CA GLN A 81 -0.45 -6.52 20.00
C GLN A 81 0.51 -6.97 18.91
N ALA A 82 1.31 -7.99 19.18
CA ALA A 82 2.17 -8.65 18.21
C ALA A 82 2.01 -10.16 18.34
N PRO A 83 2.31 -10.92 17.28
CA PRO A 83 2.35 -12.37 17.36
C PRO A 83 3.29 -12.85 18.50
N PRO A 84 2.93 -13.93 19.21
CA PRO A 84 3.72 -14.41 20.35
C PRO A 84 5.10 -14.90 19.93
N ASP A 85 5.19 -15.48 18.73
CA ASP A 85 6.41 -15.97 18.10
C ASP A 85 6.88 -14.96 17.05
N GLY A 86 7.79 -14.08 17.45
CA GLY A 86 8.37 -13.06 16.59
C GLY A 86 9.37 -12.16 17.29
N PRO A 87 10.22 -11.44 16.53
CA PRO A 87 11.22 -10.52 17.08
C PRO A 87 10.61 -9.26 17.68
N LEU A 88 9.40 -8.89 17.21
CA LEU A 88 8.57 -7.91 17.89
C LEU A 88 7.92 -8.57 19.10
N HIS A 89 8.69 -8.74 20.16
CA HIS A 89 8.07 -8.84 21.46
C HIS A 89 7.28 -7.55 21.67
N ARG A 90 6.07 -7.64 22.27
CA ARG A 90 5.35 -6.47 22.79
C ARG A 90 6.43 -5.57 23.38
N ALA A 91 6.65 -4.36 22.84
CA ALA A 91 7.54 -3.42 23.49
C ALA A 91 7.11 -3.45 24.95
N LEU A 92 7.97 -4.01 25.81
CA LEU A 92 7.66 -4.15 27.21
C LEU A 92 7.42 -2.71 27.66
N ALA A 93 6.14 -2.33 27.84
CA ALA A 93 5.66 -1.07 28.40
C ALA A 93 5.19 0.08 27.48
N GLY A 94 4.61 -0.16 26.29
CA GLY A 94 3.84 0.91 25.61
C GLY A 94 4.67 2.16 25.31
N GLU A 95 5.94 1.95 24.95
CA GLU A 95 6.87 2.99 24.55
C GLU A 95 6.58 3.41 23.11
N ASP A 96 6.57 4.71 22.86
CA ASP A 96 6.40 5.30 21.54
C ASP A 96 7.72 5.09 20.75
N VAL A 97 7.71 4.20 19.75
CA VAL A 97 8.88 3.94 18.89
C VAL A 97 8.78 4.78 17.62
N ILE A 98 9.88 5.36 17.16
CA ILE A 98 9.88 6.10 15.88
C ILE A 98 9.50 5.13 14.75
N LEU A 99 8.57 5.53 13.90
CA LEU A 99 8.04 4.69 12.84
C LEU A 99 9.14 4.26 11.83
N ASP A 100 10.12 5.13 11.61
CA ASP A 100 11.28 4.88 10.76
C ASP A 100 12.42 4.11 11.46
N ASP A 101 12.21 3.65 12.69
CA ASP A 101 13.24 2.94 13.45
C ASP A 101 13.64 1.60 12.78
N PRO A 102 14.96 1.32 12.62
CA PRO A 102 15.43 0.10 11.98
C PRO A 102 15.01 -1.19 12.69
N GLU A 103 14.96 -1.22 14.02
CA GLU A 103 14.62 -2.43 14.79
C GLU A 103 13.13 -2.77 14.59
N LEU A 104 12.27 -1.75 14.59
CA LEU A 104 10.84 -1.91 14.28
C LEU A 104 10.65 -2.48 12.87
N GLN A 105 11.33 -1.91 11.86
CA GLN A 105 11.21 -2.35 10.47
C GLN A 105 11.71 -3.78 10.25
N GLU A 106 12.90 -4.10 10.78
CA GLU A 106 13.46 -5.46 10.72
C GLU A 106 12.54 -6.48 11.41
N GLY A 107 11.92 -6.09 12.52
CA GLY A 107 10.95 -6.93 13.22
C GLY A 107 9.67 -7.18 12.42
N ILE A 108 9.09 -6.15 11.81
CA ILE A 108 7.91 -6.28 10.91
C ILE A 108 8.24 -7.17 9.73
N MET A 109 9.39 -6.94 9.10
CA MET A 109 9.84 -7.72 7.95
C MET A 109 10.04 -9.19 8.29
N THR A 110 10.68 -9.49 9.42
CA THR A 110 10.89 -10.86 9.88
C THR A 110 9.55 -11.55 10.17
N LEU A 111 8.61 -10.87 10.83
CA LEU A 111 7.26 -11.39 11.06
C LEU A 111 6.54 -11.71 9.74
N ALA A 112 6.64 -10.80 8.76
CA ALA A 112 6.04 -10.95 7.45
C ALA A 112 6.67 -12.13 6.68
N ALA A 113 7.99 -12.25 6.72
CA ALA A 113 8.75 -13.31 6.05
C ALA A 113 8.50 -14.70 6.66
N GLN A 114 8.41 -14.82 7.98
CA GLN A 114 8.05 -16.07 8.67
C GLN A 114 6.65 -16.57 8.29
N ARG A 115 5.76 -15.64 7.94
CA ARG A 115 4.37 -15.88 7.51
C ARG A 115 4.20 -15.76 6.00
N ALA A 116 5.30 -15.87 5.25
CA ALA A 116 5.23 -15.86 3.81
C ALA A 116 4.48 -17.11 3.34
N GLU A 117 3.49 -16.92 2.48
CA GLU A 117 2.70 -17.98 1.87
C GLU A 117 3.61 -19.08 1.31
N ALA A 118 3.19 -20.33 1.45
CA ALA A 118 3.92 -21.45 0.85
C ALA A 118 3.91 -21.33 -0.69
N ILE A 119 5.00 -21.72 -1.34
CA ILE A 119 5.12 -21.60 -2.80
C ILE A 119 4.08 -22.45 -3.54
N GLU A 120 3.67 -23.57 -2.94
CA GLU A 120 2.62 -24.46 -3.44
C GLU A 120 1.27 -23.73 -3.49
N ALA A 121 0.87 -23.05 -2.41
CA ALA A 121 -0.36 -22.26 -2.38
C ALA A 121 -0.35 -21.10 -3.40
N THR A 122 0.80 -20.43 -3.56
CA THR A 122 0.96 -19.39 -4.59
C THR A 122 0.82 -19.98 -6.00
N SER A 123 1.38 -21.18 -6.22
CA SER A 123 1.30 -21.89 -7.49
C SER A 123 -0.13 -22.33 -7.82
N ASP A 124 -0.88 -22.83 -6.85
CA ASP A 124 -2.28 -23.21 -7.03
C ASP A 124 -3.14 -22.00 -7.41
N ARG A 125 -2.92 -20.86 -6.75
CA ARG A 125 -3.58 -19.60 -7.11
C ARG A 125 -3.21 -19.15 -8.52
N LEU A 126 -1.94 -19.23 -8.90
CA LEU A 126 -1.49 -18.88 -10.23
C LEU A 126 -2.12 -19.78 -11.31
N LEU A 127 -2.29 -21.07 -11.01
CA LEU A 127 -2.92 -22.02 -11.92
C LEU A 127 -4.39 -21.68 -12.12
N ASN A 128 -5.11 -21.41 -11.03
CA ASN A 128 -6.49 -20.95 -11.09
C ASN A 128 -6.61 -19.64 -11.90
N ASN A 129 -5.70 -18.68 -11.69
CA ASN A 129 -5.67 -17.43 -12.44
C ASN A 129 -5.45 -17.67 -13.94
N LEU A 130 -4.59 -18.63 -14.30
CA LEU A 130 -4.37 -19.03 -15.69
C LEU A 130 -5.62 -19.65 -16.31
N GLU A 131 -6.28 -20.58 -15.61
CA GLU A 131 -7.49 -21.24 -16.09
C GLU A 131 -8.61 -20.21 -16.34
N VAL A 132 -8.80 -19.27 -15.41
CA VAL A 132 -9.72 -18.14 -15.56
C VAL A 132 -9.36 -17.27 -16.75
N ALA A 133 -8.08 -16.88 -16.91
CA ALA A 133 -7.63 -16.03 -18.01
C ALA A 133 -7.81 -16.70 -19.38
N LYS A 134 -7.66 -18.02 -19.45
CA LYS A 134 -7.87 -18.82 -20.67
C LYS A 134 -9.34 -19.22 -20.88
N GLY A 135 -10.21 -18.99 -19.90
CA GLY A 135 -11.63 -19.35 -19.98
C GLY A 135 -11.88 -20.86 -19.97
N VAL A 136 -10.98 -21.64 -19.35
CA VAL A 136 -11.12 -23.09 -19.22
C VAL A 136 -11.68 -23.45 -17.83
N PRO A 137 -12.36 -24.61 -17.68
CA PRO A 137 -12.85 -25.06 -16.37
C PRO A 137 -11.73 -25.23 -15.35
N SER A 138 -12.04 -25.07 -14.06
CA SER A 138 -11.06 -25.31 -13.00
C SER A 138 -10.64 -26.77 -12.95
N GLY A 139 -9.34 -27.02 -12.79
CA GLY A 139 -8.76 -28.38 -12.79
C GLY A 139 -8.56 -28.96 -14.19
N THR A 140 -8.55 -28.13 -15.22
CA THR A 140 -8.17 -28.52 -16.58
C THR A 140 -6.71 -28.99 -16.61
N TYR A 141 -5.85 -28.30 -15.85
CA TYR A 141 -4.45 -28.66 -15.71
C TYR A 141 -4.20 -29.38 -14.39
N SER A 142 -3.52 -30.53 -14.46
CA SER A 142 -3.16 -31.32 -13.27
C SER A 142 -2.06 -30.70 -12.41
N SER A 143 -1.25 -29.83 -13.01
CA SER A 143 -0.11 -29.15 -12.35
C SER A 143 0.33 -27.93 -13.15
N MET A 144 1.06 -27.03 -12.48
CA MET A 144 1.67 -25.86 -13.12
C MET A 144 2.56 -26.24 -14.31
N SER A 145 3.39 -27.27 -14.16
CA SER A 145 4.29 -27.74 -15.22
C SER A 145 3.52 -28.21 -16.47
N SER A 146 2.40 -28.93 -16.27
CA SER A 146 1.55 -29.37 -17.38
C SER A 146 0.90 -28.20 -18.11
N ALA A 147 0.49 -27.16 -17.40
CA ALA A 147 -0.10 -25.96 -18.00
C ALA A 147 0.94 -25.18 -18.82
N VAL A 148 2.14 -24.98 -18.26
CA VAL A 148 3.25 -24.29 -18.94
C VAL A 148 3.64 -25.01 -20.24
N GLN A 149 3.73 -26.35 -20.23
CA GLN A 149 4.02 -27.12 -21.45
C GLN A 149 2.88 -27.10 -22.46
N ALA A 150 1.64 -27.33 -22.02
CA ALA A 150 0.49 -27.43 -22.92
C ALA A 150 0.22 -26.11 -23.67
N GLU A 151 0.37 -24.99 -22.98
CA GLU A 151 0.12 -23.65 -23.52
C GLU A 151 1.41 -22.97 -24.03
N ASN A 152 2.57 -23.64 -23.96
CA ASN A 152 3.88 -23.11 -24.36
C ASN A 152 4.18 -21.74 -23.71
N LEU A 153 4.00 -21.65 -22.40
CA LEU A 153 4.16 -20.42 -21.61
C LEU A 153 5.60 -20.21 -21.17
N SER A 154 5.99 -18.96 -20.96
CA SER A 154 7.19 -18.58 -20.24
C SER A 154 6.85 -18.24 -18.79
N ALA A 155 7.61 -18.83 -17.86
CA ALA A 155 7.56 -18.49 -16.44
C ALA A 155 8.56 -17.37 -16.15
N ILE A 156 8.09 -16.29 -15.54
CA ILE A 156 8.87 -15.08 -15.25
C ILE A 156 8.68 -14.73 -13.78
N VAL A 157 9.75 -14.34 -13.10
CA VAL A 157 9.71 -13.80 -11.74
C VAL A 157 10.02 -12.31 -11.80
N HIS A 158 9.12 -11.48 -11.28
CA HIS A 158 9.39 -10.07 -11.04
C HIS A 158 9.73 -9.84 -9.57
N PRO A 159 10.90 -9.25 -9.26
CA PRO A 159 11.31 -8.95 -7.89
C PRO A 159 10.26 -8.10 -7.16
N GLY A 160 9.93 -8.49 -5.93
CA GLY A 160 9.16 -7.65 -5.02
C GLY A 160 10.01 -6.51 -4.42
N LEU A 161 9.34 -5.56 -3.77
CA LEU A 161 10.00 -4.40 -3.12
C LEU A 161 11.11 -4.82 -2.15
N ILE A 162 10.90 -5.90 -1.39
CA ILE A 162 11.89 -6.39 -0.42
C ILE A 162 13.15 -6.88 -1.13
N ARG A 163 12.99 -7.63 -2.24
CA ARG A 163 14.12 -8.10 -3.05
C ARG A 163 14.83 -6.96 -3.76
N GLU A 164 14.11 -5.92 -4.18
CA GLU A 164 14.73 -4.70 -4.74
C GLU A 164 15.59 -3.95 -3.71
N VAL A 165 15.12 -3.88 -2.45
CA VAL A 165 15.81 -3.15 -1.38
C VAL A 165 16.97 -3.96 -0.77
N MET A 166 16.76 -5.24 -0.52
CA MET A 166 17.72 -6.09 0.21
C MET A 166 18.56 -7.00 -0.70
N GLY A 167 18.23 -7.10 -1.98
CA GLY A 167 18.95 -7.95 -2.93
C GLY A 167 19.01 -9.41 -2.50
N GLY A 168 20.22 -9.98 -2.48
CA GLY A 168 20.46 -11.39 -2.15
C GLY A 168 20.33 -11.76 -0.67
N SER A 169 20.03 -10.81 0.21
CA SER A 169 19.81 -11.07 1.64
C SER A 169 18.40 -11.61 1.94
N VAL A 170 17.47 -11.52 0.98
CA VAL A 170 16.12 -12.04 1.16
C VAL A 170 16.12 -13.56 1.06
N PRO A 171 15.55 -14.29 2.03
CA PRO A 171 15.40 -15.74 1.93
C PRO A 171 14.64 -16.14 0.66
N THR A 172 15.22 -17.06 -0.11
CA THR A 172 14.63 -17.60 -1.34
C THR A 172 14.32 -19.08 -1.21
N VAL A 173 13.35 -19.52 -1.99
CA VAL A 173 13.00 -20.93 -2.19
C VAL A 173 13.28 -21.28 -3.66
N ILE A 174 13.81 -22.48 -3.89
CA ILE A 174 14.05 -22.97 -5.25
C ILE A 174 12.78 -23.65 -5.75
N ASP A 175 12.18 -23.07 -6.78
CA ASP A 175 11.05 -23.60 -7.53
C ASP A 175 11.51 -24.25 -8.84
N PRO A 176 10.98 -25.42 -9.22
CA PRO A 176 11.39 -26.11 -10.45
C PRO A 176 11.01 -25.37 -11.75
N ILE A 177 10.02 -24.47 -11.71
CA ILE A 177 9.51 -23.73 -12.87
C ILE A 177 10.03 -22.30 -12.86
N PHE A 178 10.03 -21.65 -11.70
CA PHE A 178 10.36 -20.24 -11.52
C PHE A 178 11.80 -19.97 -11.06
N GLY A 179 12.55 -21.00 -10.62
CA GLY A 179 13.89 -20.84 -10.08
C GLY A 179 13.88 -20.24 -8.67
N GLU A 180 14.73 -19.24 -8.39
CA GLU A 180 14.79 -18.63 -7.06
C GLU A 180 13.67 -17.62 -6.82
N VAL A 181 12.72 -17.98 -5.95
CA VAL A 181 11.56 -17.16 -5.61
C VAL A 181 11.71 -16.64 -4.18
N ALA A 182 11.67 -15.32 -4.01
CA ALA A 182 11.64 -14.67 -2.72
C ALA A 182 10.21 -14.40 -2.26
N PHE A 183 10.09 -14.09 -0.98
CA PHE A 183 8.90 -13.48 -0.45
C PHE A 183 8.62 -12.11 -1.11
N GLY A 184 7.37 -11.84 -1.46
CA GLY A 184 6.95 -10.61 -2.14
C GLY A 184 7.16 -10.58 -3.66
N ASP A 185 7.80 -11.61 -4.23
CA ASP A 185 7.96 -11.70 -5.68
C ASP A 185 6.62 -11.98 -6.38
N THR A 186 6.50 -11.44 -7.59
CA THR A 186 5.37 -11.72 -8.48
C THR A 186 5.76 -12.81 -9.47
N LEU A 187 5.08 -13.95 -9.40
CA LEU A 187 5.17 -15.02 -10.38
C LEU A 187 4.25 -14.69 -11.55
N VAL A 188 4.77 -14.77 -12.77
CA VAL A 188 4.05 -14.43 -13.99
C VAL A 188 4.18 -15.55 -15.00
N LEU A 189 3.05 -15.92 -15.60
CA LEU A 189 2.99 -16.75 -16.80
C LEU A 189 2.68 -15.85 -17.99
N ALA A 190 3.54 -15.92 -19.00
CA ALA A 190 3.40 -15.14 -20.22
C ALA A 190 3.38 -16.03 -21.46
N ASP A 191 2.71 -15.57 -22.51
CA ASP A 191 2.76 -16.15 -23.85
C ASP A 191 3.50 -15.18 -24.77
N ALA A 192 4.36 -15.72 -25.63
CA ALA A 192 5.14 -14.96 -26.60
C ALA A 192 4.28 -14.06 -27.53
N ARG A 193 2.99 -14.38 -27.71
CA ARG A 193 2.05 -13.64 -28.56
C ARG A 193 1.13 -12.69 -27.81
N GLN A 194 0.72 -13.06 -26.59
CA GLN A 194 -0.31 -12.34 -25.83
C GLN A 194 0.26 -11.54 -24.64
N GLY A 195 1.53 -11.74 -24.30
CA GLY A 195 2.16 -11.13 -23.12
C GLY A 195 1.76 -11.86 -21.84
N ASN A 196 1.67 -11.13 -20.72
CA ASN A 196 1.33 -11.69 -19.41
C ASN A 196 -0.12 -12.19 -19.41
N ILE A 197 -0.31 -13.47 -19.08
CA ILE A 197 -1.63 -14.11 -19.02
C ILE A 197 -2.13 -14.18 -17.59
N ALA A 198 -1.27 -14.66 -16.68
CA ALA A 198 -1.62 -14.86 -15.29
C ALA A 198 -0.48 -14.43 -14.39
N SER A 199 -0.81 -13.94 -13.21
CA SER A 199 0.16 -13.61 -12.20
C SER A 199 -0.36 -13.93 -10.80
N ALA A 200 0.56 -14.19 -9.88
CA ALA A 200 0.29 -14.35 -8.47
C ALA A 200 1.46 -13.79 -7.68
N VAL A 201 1.17 -13.05 -6.62
CA VAL A 201 2.18 -12.52 -5.70
C VAL A 201 2.24 -13.45 -4.50
N ARG A 202 3.45 -13.81 -4.09
CA ARG A 202 3.68 -14.54 -2.84
C ARG A 202 3.54 -13.56 -1.67
N GLU A 203 2.36 -13.55 -1.06
CA GLU A 203 2.01 -12.60 0.00
C GLU A 203 2.37 -13.11 1.40
N SER A 204 2.35 -12.21 2.39
CA SER A 204 2.44 -12.60 3.79
C SER A 204 1.02 -12.79 4.32
N GLU A 205 0.86 -13.78 5.18
CA GLU A 205 -0.37 -13.96 5.95
C GLU A 205 -0.46 -12.99 7.13
N LEU A 206 0.60 -12.21 7.41
CA LEU A 206 0.59 -11.20 8.46
C LEU A 206 -0.44 -10.10 8.13
N VAL A 207 -1.44 -9.97 9.00
CA VAL A 207 -2.42 -8.88 8.95
C VAL A 207 -2.03 -7.82 9.96
N VAL A 208 -1.79 -6.60 9.48
CA VAL A 208 -1.44 -5.46 10.33
C VAL A 208 -2.63 -4.50 10.46
N ILE A 209 -3.09 -4.28 11.68
CA ILE A 209 -4.12 -3.31 12.00
C ILE A 209 -3.45 -2.03 12.49
N LEU A 210 -3.58 -0.96 11.71
CA LEU A 210 -3.14 0.38 12.06
C LEU A 210 -4.28 1.16 12.69
N LYS A 211 -4.07 1.63 13.92
CA LYS A 211 -4.95 2.59 14.60
C LYS A 211 -4.32 3.96 14.52
N PHE A 212 -4.99 4.92 13.90
CA PHE A 212 -4.48 6.29 13.85
C PHE A 212 -5.15 7.13 14.94
N PHE A 213 -4.36 7.91 15.66
CA PHE A 213 -4.96 8.98 16.47
C PHE A 213 -5.60 10.04 15.56
N PRO A 214 -6.67 10.72 16.02
CA PRO A 214 -7.38 11.72 15.21
C PRO A 214 -6.53 12.93 14.78
N ASP A 215 -5.40 13.17 15.44
CA ASP A 215 -4.45 14.25 15.17
C ASP A 215 -3.29 13.82 14.25
N CYS A 216 -3.23 12.54 13.86
CA CYS A 216 -2.28 12.11 12.84
C CYS A 216 -2.67 12.69 11.49
N ASP A 217 -1.77 13.46 10.88
CA ASP A 217 -1.95 13.95 9.53
C ASP A 217 -1.93 12.82 8.48
N TYR A 218 -2.34 13.19 7.26
CA TYR A 218 -2.44 12.29 6.12
C TYR A 218 -1.07 11.74 5.69
N ASP A 219 -0.02 12.56 5.80
CA ASP A 219 1.34 12.15 5.48
C ASP A 219 1.84 11.05 6.42
N GLY A 220 1.48 11.11 7.70
CA GLY A 220 1.74 10.05 8.67
C GLY A 220 1.03 8.75 8.34
N MET A 221 -0.21 8.84 7.84
CA MET A 221 -0.94 7.66 7.37
C MET A 221 -0.26 7.01 6.16
N ILE A 222 0.15 7.82 5.17
CA ILE A 222 0.90 7.32 4.01
C ILE A 222 2.22 6.70 4.45
N SER A 223 2.98 7.40 5.30
CA SER A 223 4.29 6.93 5.76
C SER A 223 4.19 5.57 6.44
N ALA A 224 3.21 5.38 7.33
CA ALA A 224 2.95 4.09 7.98
C ALA A 224 2.64 2.97 6.97
N LEU A 225 1.80 3.26 5.97
CA LEU A 225 1.47 2.26 4.94
C LEU A 225 2.66 1.93 4.04
N ASP A 226 3.45 2.93 3.67
CA ASP A 226 4.64 2.74 2.84
C ASP A 226 5.69 1.90 3.57
N ILE A 227 5.90 2.14 4.86
CA ILE A 227 6.82 1.37 5.69
C ILE A 227 6.35 -0.08 5.81
N LEU A 228 5.05 -0.31 6.05
CA LEU A 228 4.49 -1.66 6.07
C LEU A 228 4.71 -2.39 4.73
N ARG A 229 4.42 -1.73 3.60
CA ARG A 229 4.59 -2.32 2.27
C ARG A 229 6.04 -2.63 1.93
N ARG A 230 6.97 -1.74 2.30
CA ARG A 230 8.42 -1.97 2.11
C ARG A 230 8.94 -3.13 2.94
N ASN A 231 8.33 -3.39 4.10
CA ASN A 231 8.62 -4.54 4.94
C ASN A 231 7.79 -5.79 4.60
N GLY A 232 7.12 -5.80 3.44
CA GLY A 232 6.43 -6.98 2.90
C GLY A 232 5.00 -7.19 3.38
N VAL A 233 4.44 -6.28 4.16
CA VAL A 233 3.05 -6.40 4.60
C VAL A 233 2.13 -5.94 3.47
N SER A 234 1.38 -6.88 2.91
CA SER A 234 0.37 -6.61 1.88
C SER A 234 -1.03 -6.34 2.47
N ARG A 235 -1.36 -6.97 3.61
CA ARG A 235 -2.69 -6.93 4.22
C ARG A 235 -2.72 -5.98 5.41
N THR A 236 -3.35 -4.83 5.22
CA THR A 236 -3.51 -3.81 6.26
C THR A 236 -4.97 -3.51 6.54
N GLY A 237 -5.32 -3.43 7.82
CA GLY A 237 -6.57 -2.85 8.30
C GLY A 237 -6.29 -1.46 8.86
N ILE A 238 -7.18 -0.50 8.62
CA ILE A 238 -7.05 0.87 9.14
C ILE A 238 -8.26 1.15 10.01
N THR A 239 -8.02 1.68 11.21
CA THR A 239 -9.06 2.18 12.09
C THR A 239 -8.61 3.49 12.74
N ILE A 240 -9.56 4.28 13.23
CA ILE A 240 -9.28 5.48 14.02
C ILE A 240 -9.41 5.10 15.48
N GLN A 241 -8.41 5.44 16.29
CA GLN A 241 -8.50 5.26 17.72
C GLN A 241 -9.35 6.38 18.33
N GLU A 242 -10.53 6.03 18.81
CA GLU A 242 -11.29 6.93 19.66
C GLU A 242 -10.53 7.16 20.98
N ARG A 243 -10.41 8.42 21.41
CA ARG A 243 -9.87 8.72 22.74
C ARG A 243 -10.75 8.01 23.76
N LEU A 244 -10.21 7.00 24.42
CA LEU A 244 -10.75 6.53 25.70
C LEU A 244 -10.71 7.75 26.64
N GLY A 245 -11.89 8.35 26.85
CA GLY A 245 -12.06 9.43 27.81
C GLY A 245 -11.50 8.97 29.15
N GLY A 246 -10.55 9.72 29.68
CA GLY A 246 -10.15 9.58 31.07
C GLY A 246 -11.40 9.68 31.92
N GLY A 247 -11.85 8.54 32.45
CA GLY A 247 -12.88 8.50 33.47
C GLY A 247 -12.39 9.36 34.62
N VAL A 248 -13.08 10.48 34.84
CA VAL A 248 -13.02 11.20 36.10
C VAL A 248 -13.54 10.23 37.16
N GLN A 249 -12.65 9.77 38.03
CA GLN A 249 -13.00 9.37 39.39
C GLN A 249 -12.19 10.24 40.35
#